data_AF-A0A392NY03-F1
#
_entry.id   AF-A0A392NY03-F1
#
_cell.length_a   1.000
_cell.length_b   1.000
_cell.length_c   1.000
_cell.angle_alpha   90.00
_cell.angle_beta   90.00
_cell.angle_gamma   90.00
#
_symmetry.space_group_name_H-M   'P 1'
#
loop_
_entity.id
_entity.type
_entity.pdbx_description
1 polymer ?
#
loop_
_entity_poly.entity_id
_entity_poly.type
_entity_poly.pdbx_seq_one_letter_code
_entity_poly.pdbx_strand_id
1 'polypeptide(L)'
;MYHLIFKRKSFNKFFHQSVQKKVENCLLPFLDNVAEEGAQVDLQDAFNKFTFDNTCNVVFGFDPNCLPKKFNELRENSYQKSLRVLEEVTLNRHYIPTWLWKLQKWLNVGQEKKFKVATENIDRFLYQHTSTNSSSRSDEIGECYFDMLKAQTKEGYGRGEMSEKYLRDTALSLLIAGKWHN
;
A
#
# COMPACT_ATOMS: atom_id res chain seq x y z
N MET A 1 1.35 -18.92 3.85
CA MET A 1 2.23 -17.74 3.85
C MET A 1 1.63 -16.52 4.59
N TYR A 2 0.78 -15.65 4.01
CA TYR A 2 0.25 -14.45 4.72
C TYR A 2 -0.54 -14.74 6.01
N HIS A 3 -1.33 -15.81 5.98
CA HIS A 3 -2.17 -16.22 7.11
C HIS A 3 -1.38 -16.47 8.41
N LEU A 4 -0.11 -16.87 8.34
CA LEU A 4 0.71 -17.07 9.53
C LEU A 4 1.23 -15.76 10.12
N ILE A 5 1.47 -14.75 9.29
CA ILE A 5 1.90 -13.41 9.72
C ILE A 5 0.73 -12.71 10.42
N PHE A 6 -0.44 -12.69 9.79
CA PHE A 6 -1.65 -12.05 10.33
C PHE A 6 -2.20 -12.73 11.59
N LYS A 7 -1.82 -13.99 11.85
CA LYS A 7 -2.18 -14.70 13.09
C LYS A 7 -1.25 -14.40 14.27
N ARG A 8 -0.11 -13.72 14.07
CA ARG A 8 0.80 -13.40 15.16
C ARG A 8 0.23 -12.30 16.04
N LYS A 9 0.30 -12.49 17.36
CA LYS A 9 -0.10 -11.49 18.35
C LYS A 9 0.72 -10.20 18.24
N SER A 10 2.02 -10.31 17.96
CA SER A 10 2.91 -9.14 17.75
C SER A 10 2.44 -8.29 16.57
N PHE A 11 2.18 -8.93 15.42
CA PHE A 11 1.64 -8.26 14.24
C PHE A 11 0.28 -7.60 14.53
N ASN A 12 -0.66 -8.33 15.13
CA ASN A 12 -2.00 -7.77 15.41
C ASN A 12 -1.95 -6.58 16.37
N LYS A 13 -1.09 -6.65 17.41
CA LYS A 13 -0.86 -5.52 18.33
C LYS A 13 -0.31 -4.32 17.57
N PHE A 14 0.73 -4.52 16.75
CA PHE A 14 1.35 -3.47 15.96
C PHE A 14 0.38 -2.85 14.95
N PHE A 15 -0.36 -3.68 14.21
CA PHE A 15 -1.37 -3.24 13.24
C PHE A 15 -2.45 -2.41 13.94
N HIS A 16 -3.00 -2.91 15.05
CA HIS A 16 -4.02 -2.20 15.80
C HIS A 16 -3.51 -0.85 16.32
N GLN A 17 -2.32 -0.81 16.92
CA GLN A 17 -1.71 0.43 17.40
C GLN A 17 -1.43 1.43 16.26
N SER A 18 -0.98 0.94 15.11
CA SER A 18 -0.70 1.77 13.93
C SER A 18 -1.97 2.41 13.38
N VAL A 19 -3.02 1.61 13.19
CA VAL A 19 -4.32 2.08 12.72
C VAL A 19 -4.94 3.05 13.73
N GLN A 20 -4.94 2.71 15.02
CA GLN A 20 -5.48 3.58 16.07
C GLN A 20 -4.77 4.94 16.08
N LYS A 21 -3.43 4.95 16.07
CA LYS A 21 -2.65 6.20 16.01
C LYS A 21 -2.99 7.02 14.76
N LYS A 22 -3.16 6.39 13.60
CA LYS A 22 -3.52 7.10 12.35
C LYS A 22 -4.94 7.66 12.40
N VAL A 23 -5.87 6.96 13.04
CA VAL A 23 -7.24 7.46 13.26
C VAL A 23 -7.21 8.71 14.12
N GLU A 24 -6.60 8.61 15.31
CA GLU A 24 -6.56 9.69 16.31
C GLU A 24 -5.79 10.92 15.82
N ASN A 25 -4.70 10.73 15.09
CA ASN A 25 -3.80 11.83 14.74
C ASN A 25 -4.00 12.40 13.32
N CYS A 26 -4.72 11.69 12.44
CA CYS A 26 -4.91 12.11 11.05
C CYS A 26 -6.38 12.09 10.64
N LEU A 27 -7.06 10.94 10.68
CA LEU A 27 -8.41 10.81 10.14
C LEU A 27 -9.43 11.67 10.90
N LEU A 28 -9.44 11.61 12.25
CA LEU A 28 -10.35 12.42 13.06
C LEU A 28 -10.08 13.92 12.88
N PRO A 29 -8.82 14.42 13.06
CA PRO A 29 -8.52 15.84 12.80
C PRO A 29 -8.90 16.32 11.40
N PHE A 30 -8.70 15.47 10.39
CA PHE A 30 -9.08 15.79 9.01
C PHE A 30 -10.60 15.96 8.86
N LEU A 31 -11.39 15.03 9.40
CA LEU A 31 -12.85 15.09 9.32
C LEU A 31 -13.41 16.25 10.17
N ASP A 32 -12.82 16.53 11.32
CA ASP A 32 -13.18 17.67 12.16
C ASP A 32 -12.92 18.99 11.40
N ASN A 33 -11.75 19.14 10.78
CA ASN A 33 -11.42 20.33 10.00
C ASN A 33 -12.32 20.50 8.77
N VAL A 34 -12.66 19.41 8.07
CA VAL A 34 -13.67 19.43 6.99
C VAL A 34 -15.01 19.97 7.50
N ALA A 35 -15.46 19.51 8.67
CA ALA A 35 -16.73 19.91 9.26
C ALA A 35 -16.71 21.38 9.70
N GLU A 36 -15.61 21.85 10.29
CA GLU A 36 -15.40 23.25 10.65
C GLU A 36 -15.39 24.18 9.43
N GLU A 37 -14.78 23.75 8.33
CA GLU A 37 -14.74 24.50 7.07
C GLU A 37 -16.06 24.43 6.29
N GLY A 38 -17.01 23.58 6.71
CA GLY A 38 -18.26 23.32 5.98
C GLY A 38 -18.02 22.74 4.58
N ALA A 39 -16.89 22.05 4.38
CA ALA A 39 -16.46 21.54 3.09
C ALA A 39 -17.08 20.17 2.78
N GLN A 40 -17.17 19.83 1.49
CA GLN A 40 -17.56 18.49 1.04
C GLN A 40 -16.30 17.66 0.73
N VAL A 41 -16.22 16.45 1.30
CA VAL A 41 -15.20 15.45 0.95
C VAL A 41 -15.81 14.25 0.25
N ASP A 42 -15.01 13.68 -0.65
CA ASP A 42 -15.14 12.28 -1.02
C ASP A 42 -14.51 11.38 0.06
N LEU A 43 -15.35 10.71 0.86
CA LEU A 43 -14.90 9.76 1.87
C LEU A 43 -14.19 8.54 1.28
N GLN A 44 -14.50 8.15 0.04
CA GLN A 44 -13.81 7.06 -0.63
C GLN A 44 -12.35 7.45 -0.89
N ASP A 45 -12.10 8.68 -1.34
CA ASP A 45 -10.74 9.19 -1.54
C ASP A 45 -9.98 9.32 -0.21
N ALA A 46 -10.62 9.86 0.83
CA ALA A 46 -10.03 9.97 2.17
C ALA A 46 -9.65 8.59 2.75
N PHE A 47 -10.55 7.61 2.69
CA PHE A 47 -10.27 6.25 3.17
C PHE A 47 -9.25 5.51 2.30
N ASN A 48 -9.21 5.77 1.00
CA ASN A 48 -8.16 5.22 0.13
C ASN A 48 -6.77 5.75 0.51
N LYS A 49 -6.65 7.04 0.83
CA LYS A 49 -5.42 7.64 1.35
C LYS A 49 -5.05 7.07 2.72
N PHE A 50 -6.02 6.95 3.62
CA PHE A 50 -5.84 6.35 4.95
C PHE A 50 -5.34 4.89 4.87
N THR A 51 -5.97 4.06 4.05
CA THR A 51 -5.59 2.65 3.85
C THR A 51 -4.21 2.53 3.22
N PHE A 52 -3.90 3.42 2.27
CA PHE A 52 -2.58 3.46 1.65
C PHE A 52 -1.48 3.78 2.66
N ASP A 53 -1.67 4.81 3.48
CA ASP A 53 -0.72 5.19 4.52
C ASP A 53 -0.46 4.04 5.52
N ASN A 54 -1.53 3.39 6.00
CA ASN A 54 -1.40 2.24 6.90
C ASN A 54 -0.69 1.05 6.25
N THR A 55 -0.97 0.76 4.98
CA THR A 55 -0.32 -0.34 4.27
C THR A 55 1.16 -0.05 4.06
N CYS A 56 1.53 1.18 3.71
CA CYS A 56 2.92 1.58 3.61
C CYS A 56 3.64 1.48 4.96
N ASN A 57 2.98 1.88 6.04
CA ASN A 57 3.54 1.77 7.38
C ASN A 57 3.78 0.30 7.77
N VAL A 58 2.80 -0.57 7.52
CA VAL A 58 2.89 -1.99 7.86
C VAL A 58 3.90 -2.76 7.00
N VAL A 59 3.97 -2.49 5.70
CA VAL A 59 4.79 -3.28 4.77
C VAL A 59 6.20 -2.70 4.60
N PHE A 60 6.34 -1.38 4.55
CA PHE A 60 7.62 -0.71 4.31
C PHE A 60 8.21 -0.05 5.55
N GLY A 61 7.41 0.16 6.60
CA GLY A 61 7.85 0.79 7.84
C GLY A 61 7.92 2.31 7.77
N PHE A 62 7.17 2.95 6.85
CA PHE A 62 7.07 4.40 6.76
C PHE A 62 5.64 4.84 6.45
N ASP A 63 5.27 6.04 6.90
CA ASP A 63 4.00 6.67 6.59
C ASP A 63 4.22 7.79 5.54
N PRO A 64 3.67 7.67 4.30
CA PRO A 64 3.78 8.71 3.29
C PRO A 64 2.93 9.95 3.60
N ASN A 65 2.05 9.89 4.60
CA ASN A 65 1.16 10.96 5.03
C ASN A 65 0.30 11.50 3.87
N CYS A 66 -0.29 10.60 3.08
CA CYS A 66 -1.16 10.96 1.95
C CYS A 66 -2.50 11.53 2.41
N LEU A 67 -2.95 11.20 3.63
CA LEU A 67 -4.10 11.85 4.26
C LEU A 67 -3.59 12.96 5.22
N PRO A 68 -3.68 14.24 4.84
CA PRO A 68 -3.26 15.34 5.69
C PRO A 68 -4.26 15.58 6.83
N LYS A 69 -3.88 16.39 7.81
CA LYS A 69 -4.77 16.80 8.91
C LYS A 69 -5.73 17.92 8.54
N LYS A 70 -5.42 18.67 7.47
CA LYS A 70 -6.22 19.80 7.01
C LYS A 70 -6.75 19.55 5.61
N PHE A 71 -7.99 19.93 5.37
CA PHE A 71 -8.68 19.75 4.10
C PHE A 71 -8.00 20.54 2.97
N ASN A 72 -7.56 21.76 3.23
CA ASN A 72 -6.85 22.59 2.25
C ASN A 72 -5.48 22.03 1.81
N GLU A 73 -4.92 21.08 2.56
CA GLU A 73 -3.68 20.38 2.22
C GLU A 73 -3.94 19.10 1.40
N LEU A 74 -5.20 18.69 1.24
CA LEU A 74 -5.58 17.49 0.49
C LEU A 74 -5.24 17.67 -0.98
N ARG A 75 -4.39 16.78 -1.49
CA ARG A 75 -3.94 16.79 -2.89
C ARG A 75 -4.20 15.45 -3.56
N GLU A 76 -4.41 15.50 -4.86
CA GLU A 76 -4.40 14.30 -5.69
C GLU A 76 -2.95 13.85 -5.87
N ASN A 77 -2.62 12.64 -5.42
CA ASN A 77 -1.26 12.12 -5.50
C ASN A 77 -1.11 11.23 -6.74
N SER A 78 0.07 11.28 -7.37
CA SER A 78 0.38 10.51 -8.59
C SER A 78 0.21 8.99 -8.44
N TYR A 79 0.38 8.47 -7.22
CA TYR A 79 0.16 7.05 -6.93
C TYR A 79 -1.32 6.64 -7.09
N GLN A 80 -2.28 7.54 -6.85
CA GLN A 80 -3.72 7.22 -6.94
C GLN A 80 -4.14 6.91 -8.36
N LYS A 81 -3.63 7.68 -9.33
CA LYS A 81 -3.85 7.42 -10.76
C LYS A 81 -3.28 6.06 -11.16
N SER A 82 -2.08 5.76 -10.67
CA SER A 82 -1.42 4.49 -10.94
C SER A 82 -2.16 3.31 -10.29
N LEU A 83 -2.64 3.44 -9.06
CA LEU A 83 -3.46 2.42 -8.40
C LEU A 83 -4.78 2.17 -9.14
N ARG A 84 -5.48 3.22 -9.57
CA ARG A 84 -6.72 3.08 -10.38
C ARG A 84 -6.46 2.29 -11.66
N VAL A 85 -5.34 2.56 -12.35
CA VAL A 85 -4.93 1.79 -13.54
C VAL A 85 -4.65 0.32 -13.19
N LEU A 86 -3.97 0.05 -12.08
CA LEU A 86 -3.72 -1.33 -11.66
C LEU A 86 -5.02 -2.08 -11.34
N GLU A 87 -5.98 -1.42 -10.67
CA GLU A 87 -7.30 -1.97 -10.41
C GLU A 87 -8.04 -2.28 -11.70
N GLU A 88 -8.12 -1.32 -12.63
CA GLU A 88 -8.80 -1.47 -13.92
C GLU A 88 -8.18 -2.61 -14.74
N VAL A 89 -6.84 -2.69 -14.82
CA VAL A 89 -6.18 -3.77 -15.55
C VAL A 89 -6.42 -5.12 -14.87
N THR A 90 -6.40 -5.17 -13.55
CA THR A 90 -6.65 -6.40 -12.78
C THR A 90 -8.09 -6.88 -12.94
N LEU A 91 -9.06 -5.96 -12.96
CA LEU A 91 -10.45 -6.23 -13.32
C LEU A 91 -10.53 -6.81 -14.73
N ASN A 92 -9.92 -6.14 -15.70
CA ASN A 92 -9.96 -6.53 -17.11
C ASN A 92 -9.40 -7.95 -17.36
N ARG A 93 -8.43 -8.40 -16.56
CA ARG A 93 -7.91 -9.78 -16.65
C ARG A 93 -8.95 -10.86 -16.34
N HIS A 94 -10.02 -10.54 -15.61
CA HIS A 94 -11.11 -11.49 -15.36
C HIS A 94 -12.03 -11.68 -16.58
N TYR A 95 -12.07 -10.69 -17.47
CA TYR A 95 -12.90 -10.71 -18.68
C TYR A 95 -12.12 -11.09 -19.95
N ILE A 96 -10.79 -11.04 -19.90
CA ILE A 96 -9.90 -11.28 -21.05
C ILE A 96 -9.35 -12.71 -21.02
N PRO A 97 -9.45 -13.50 -22.11
CA PRO A 97 -8.87 -14.83 -22.19
C PRO A 97 -7.35 -14.85 -21.93
N THR A 98 -6.87 -15.94 -21.32
CA THR A 98 -5.48 -16.02 -20.84
C THR A 98 -4.41 -15.83 -21.92
N TRP A 99 -4.70 -16.21 -23.16
CA TRP A 99 -3.77 -16.05 -24.27
C TRP A 99 -3.64 -14.58 -24.71
N LEU A 100 -4.71 -13.78 -24.61
CA LEU A 100 -4.75 -12.42 -25.11
C LEU A 100 -3.95 -11.45 -24.22
N TRP A 101 -4.08 -11.55 -22.89
CA TRP A 101 -3.23 -10.74 -21.99
C TRP A 101 -1.77 -11.18 -22.04
N LYS A 102 -1.46 -12.48 -22.21
CA LYS A 102 -0.09 -12.94 -22.46
C LYS A 102 0.50 -12.35 -23.74
N LEU A 103 -0.30 -12.25 -24.80
CA LEU A 103 0.11 -11.61 -26.05
C LEU A 103 0.35 -10.11 -25.86
N GLN A 104 -0.56 -9.40 -25.19
CA GLN A 104 -0.38 -7.98 -24.85
C GLN A 104 0.89 -7.74 -24.01
N LYS A 105 1.17 -8.64 -23.06
CA LYS A 105 2.40 -8.62 -22.25
C LYS A 105 3.65 -8.82 -23.09
N TRP A 106 3.64 -9.79 -24.02
CA TRP A 106 4.77 -10.06 -24.90
C TRP A 106 5.05 -8.90 -25.86
N LEU A 107 4.01 -8.32 -26.45
CA LEU A 107 4.10 -7.16 -27.34
C LEU A 107 4.30 -5.82 -26.60
N ASN A 108 4.18 -5.80 -25.26
CA ASN A 108 4.21 -4.61 -24.43
C ASN A 108 3.22 -3.52 -24.90
N VAL A 109 1.96 -3.92 -25.15
CA VAL A 109 0.86 -3.05 -25.60
C VAL A 109 -0.38 -3.23 -24.73
N GLY A 110 -1.39 -2.37 -24.94
CA GLY A 110 -2.70 -2.53 -24.31
C GLY A 110 -2.66 -2.42 -22.79
N GLN A 111 -3.46 -3.25 -22.11
CA GLN A 111 -3.64 -3.20 -20.66
C GLN A 111 -2.37 -3.59 -19.91
N GLU A 112 -1.56 -4.52 -20.45
CA GLU A 112 -0.31 -4.93 -19.81
C GLU A 112 0.78 -3.85 -19.86
N LYS A 113 0.82 -3.03 -20.92
CA LYS A 113 1.68 -1.84 -20.95
C LYS A 113 1.28 -0.83 -19.87
N LYS A 114 -0.03 -0.56 -19.76
CA LYS A 114 -0.57 0.34 -18.72
C LYS A 114 -0.25 -0.16 -17.32
N PHE A 115 -0.42 -1.47 -17.07
CA PHE A 115 -0.06 -2.11 -15.81
C PHE A 115 1.41 -1.89 -15.48
N LYS A 116 2.31 -2.16 -16.43
CA LYS A 116 3.76 -1.96 -16.25
C LYS A 116 4.10 -0.53 -15.85
N VAL A 117 3.60 0.47 -16.60
CA VAL A 117 3.87 1.89 -16.31
C VAL A 117 3.29 2.30 -14.95
N ALA A 118 2.10 1.83 -14.60
CA ALA A 118 1.48 2.11 -13.31
C ALA A 118 2.28 1.50 -12.15
N THR A 119 2.78 0.27 -12.30
CA THR A 119 3.68 -0.34 -11.32
C THR A 119 4.97 0.48 -11.18
N GLU A 120 5.61 0.88 -12.27
CA GLU A 120 6.84 1.70 -12.22
C GLU A 120 6.64 3.05 -11.52
N ASN A 121 5.47 3.67 -11.68
CA ASN A 121 5.14 4.92 -10.98
C ASN A 121 4.98 4.72 -9.46
N ILE A 122 4.32 3.63 -9.04
CA ILE A 122 4.19 3.31 -7.61
C ILE A 122 5.56 2.97 -7.04
N ASP A 123 6.39 2.25 -7.79
CA ASP A 123 7.76 1.94 -7.36
C ASP A 123 8.53 3.21 -7.10
N ARG A 124 8.55 4.13 -8.07
CA ARG A 124 9.23 5.41 -7.91
C ARG A 124 8.72 6.18 -6.70
N PHE A 125 7.40 6.20 -6.49
CA PHE A 125 6.79 6.82 -5.31
C PHE A 125 7.33 6.18 -4.03
N LEU A 126 7.32 4.84 -3.93
CA LEU A 126 7.81 4.12 -2.76
C LEU A 126 9.31 4.36 -2.53
N TYR A 127 10.14 4.25 -3.57
CA TYR A 127 11.59 4.51 -3.51
C TYR A 127 11.89 5.91 -2.96
N GLN A 128 11.16 6.93 -3.40
CA GLN A 128 11.37 8.31 -2.94
C GLN A 128 11.13 8.45 -1.42
N HIS A 129 10.15 7.71 -0.89
CA HIS A 129 9.81 7.74 0.53
C HIS A 129 10.63 6.77 1.40
N THR A 130 11.11 5.64 0.87
CA THR A 130 11.98 4.70 1.60
C THR A 130 13.41 5.19 1.72
N SER A 131 13.97 5.81 0.68
CA SER A 131 15.34 6.33 0.67
C SER A 131 15.56 7.51 1.64
N THR A 132 14.48 8.15 2.08
CA THR A 132 14.52 9.26 3.04
C THR A 132 14.50 8.77 4.51
N ASN A 133 14.05 7.53 4.77
CA ASN A 133 13.68 7.04 6.12
C ASN A 133 14.52 5.86 6.63
N SER A 134 15.61 5.47 5.93
CA SER A 134 16.44 4.32 6.33
C SER A 134 17.14 4.48 7.69
N SER A 135 17.14 5.68 8.28
CA SER A 135 17.73 5.99 9.59
C SER A 135 16.73 6.01 10.76
N SER A 136 15.43 5.83 10.51
CA SER A 136 14.36 6.06 11.50
C SER A 136 13.32 4.92 11.53
N ARG A 137 13.78 3.67 11.50
CA ARG A 137 12.92 2.52 11.81
C ARG A 137 12.83 2.38 13.32
N SER A 138 11.65 2.52 13.91
CA SER A 138 11.46 2.23 15.33
C SER A 138 11.70 0.75 15.62
N ASP A 139 12.18 0.43 16.82
CA ASP A 139 12.52 -0.94 17.21
C ASP A 139 11.33 -1.91 17.05
N GLU A 140 10.10 -1.46 17.32
CA GLU A 140 8.87 -2.25 17.16
C GLU A 140 8.55 -2.57 15.68
N ILE A 141 8.79 -1.63 14.75
CA ILE A 141 8.63 -1.82 13.31
C ILE A 141 9.72 -2.78 12.80
N GLY A 142 10.95 -2.60 13.28
CA GLY A 142 12.07 -3.48 13.01
C GLY A 142 11.77 -4.91 13.42
N GLU A 143 11.20 -5.13 14.62
CA GLU A 143 10.78 -6.44 15.10
C GLU A 143 9.65 -7.05 14.27
N CYS A 144 8.63 -6.29 13.88
CA CYS A 144 7.52 -6.80 13.06
C CYS A 144 7.97 -7.18 11.65
N TYR A 145 8.78 -6.31 11.02
CA TYR A 145 9.39 -6.56 9.71
C TYR A 145 10.35 -7.77 9.79
N PHE A 146 11.17 -7.86 10.83
CA PHE A 146 12.06 -8.98 11.07
C PHE A 146 11.28 -10.28 11.37
N ASP A 147 10.12 -10.18 12.01
CA ASP A 147 9.20 -11.30 12.23
C ASP A 147 8.54 -11.78 10.93
N MET A 148 8.15 -10.85 10.04
CA MET A 148 7.72 -11.16 8.68
C MET A 148 8.82 -11.87 7.90
N LEU A 149 10.06 -11.37 7.97
CA LEU A 149 11.23 -11.99 7.34
C LEU A 149 11.50 -13.41 7.89
N LYS A 150 11.51 -13.58 9.22
CA LYS A 150 11.73 -14.88 9.88
C LYS A 150 10.65 -15.91 9.57
N ALA A 151 9.39 -15.48 9.44
CA ALA A 151 8.29 -16.38 9.07
C ALA A 151 8.53 -16.98 7.67
N GLN A 152 9.12 -16.22 6.75
CA GLN A 152 9.40 -16.63 5.38
C GLN A 152 10.64 -17.52 5.28
N THR A 153 11.69 -17.25 6.05
CA THR A 153 12.91 -18.09 6.08
C THR A 153 12.62 -19.50 6.63
N LYS A 154 11.62 -19.64 7.53
CA LYS A 154 11.17 -20.96 8.04
C LYS A 154 10.39 -21.79 7.01
N GLU A 155 9.83 -21.19 5.96
CA GLU A 155 9.07 -21.90 4.90
C GLU A 155 9.94 -22.27 3.68
N GLY A 156 11.28 -22.20 3.76
CA GLY A 156 12.18 -22.80 2.77
C GLY A 156 12.62 -21.90 1.61
N TYR A 157 12.31 -20.60 1.66
CA TYR A 157 13.02 -19.63 0.83
C TYR A 157 14.35 -19.33 1.52
N GLY A 158 15.46 -19.64 0.81
CA GLY A 158 16.82 -19.55 1.32
C GLY A 158 17.14 -18.21 1.96
N ARG A 159 18.26 -18.19 2.69
CA ARG A 159 18.85 -17.08 3.44
C ARG A 159 19.25 -15.90 2.52
N GLY A 160 18.30 -15.34 1.80
CA GLY A 160 18.43 -14.20 0.92
C GLY A 160 17.59 -13.05 1.47
N GLU A 161 18.18 -11.87 1.49
CA GLU A 161 17.47 -10.63 1.74
C GLU A 161 16.18 -10.60 0.90
N MET A 162 15.06 -10.24 1.53
CA MET A 162 13.79 -10.12 0.83
C MET A 162 13.96 -9.15 -0.34
N SER A 163 13.82 -9.62 -1.57
CA SER A 163 13.93 -8.73 -2.72
C SER A 163 12.91 -7.61 -2.54
N GLU A 164 13.34 -6.36 -2.73
CA GLU A 164 12.47 -5.19 -2.68
C GLU A 164 11.21 -5.36 -3.55
N LYS A 165 11.39 -6.08 -4.67
CA LYS A 165 10.32 -6.55 -5.55
C LYS A 165 9.20 -7.32 -4.83
N TYR A 166 9.54 -8.23 -3.92
CA TYR A 166 8.56 -9.03 -3.18
C TYR A 166 7.78 -8.19 -2.16
N LEU A 167 8.44 -7.28 -1.44
CA LEU A 167 7.76 -6.36 -0.52
C LEU A 167 6.81 -5.45 -1.27
N ARG A 168 7.26 -4.94 -2.41
CA ARG A 168 6.43 -4.17 -3.32
C ARG A 168 5.23 -4.97 -3.80
N ASP A 169 5.45 -6.16 -4.35
CA ASP A 169 4.36 -6.98 -4.90
C ASP A 169 3.36 -7.37 -3.78
N THR A 170 3.85 -7.57 -2.55
CA THR A 170 3.04 -7.76 -1.35
C THR A 170 2.20 -6.53 -1.02
N ALA A 171 2.82 -5.35 -0.93
CA ALA A 171 2.12 -4.10 -0.64
C ALA A 171 1.06 -3.79 -1.71
N LEU A 172 1.41 -3.93 -2.99
CA LEU A 172 0.48 -3.78 -4.10
C LEU A 172 -0.68 -4.76 -3.97
N SER A 173 -0.40 -6.02 -3.65
CA SER A 173 -1.45 -7.03 -3.45
C SER A 173 -2.38 -6.67 -2.29
N LEU A 174 -1.85 -6.14 -1.17
CA LEU A 174 -2.66 -5.72 -0.02
C LEU A 174 -3.48 -4.47 -0.32
N LEU A 175 -2.89 -3.47 -0.98
CA LEU A 175 -3.58 -2.24 -1.41
C LEU A 175 -4.71 -2.53 -2.38
N ILE A 176 -4.44 -3.39 -3.36
CA ILE A 176 -5.42 -3.83 -4.33
C ILE A 176 -6.50 -4.60 -3.55
N ALA A 177 -6.15 -5.65 -2.80
CA ALA A 177 -7.11 -6.48 -2.04
C ALA A 177 -8.02 -5.67 -1.10
N GLY A 178 -7.49 -4.66 -0.41
CA GLY A 178 -8.26 -3.80 0.50
C GLY A 178 -9.36 -2.97 -0.17
N LYS A 179 -9.32 -2.82 -1.50
CA LYS A 179 -10.33 -2.07 -2.27
C LYS A 179 -11.44 -2.93 -2.86
N TRP A 180 -11.26 -4.25 -2.98
CA TRP A 180 -12.27 -5.14 -3.58
C TRP A 180 -13.38 -5.58 -2.63
N HIS A 181 -13.34 -5.15 -1.37
CA HIS A 181 -14.27 -5.60 -0.34
C HIS A 181 -15.23 -4.53 0.19
N ASN A 182 -15.37 -3.40 -0.52
CA ASN A 182 -16.39 -2.38 -0.25
C ASN A 182 -17.29 -2.17 -1.47
#